data_AF-A0A0F3P6I9-F1
#
_entry.id   AF-A0A0F3P6I9-F1
#
_cell.length_a   1.000
_cell.length_b   1.000
_cell.length_c   1.000
_cell.angle_alpha   90.00
_cell.angle_beta   90.00
_cell.angle_gamma   90.00
#
_symmetry.space_group_name_H-M   'P 1'
#
loop_
_entity.id
_entity.type
_entity.pdbx_description
1 polymer ?
#
loop_
_entity_poly.entity_id
_entity_poly.type
_entity_poly.pdbx_seq_one_letter_code
_entity_poly.pdbx_strand_id
1 'polypeptide(L)'
;MWYIPETKNGESQTVPLINLLIEKLKQYPYSSESEWVFPGQRRNSGHLTSINVAWKRVCKIAGLKNLRIHDLRRTVGSWMAKFGIPIAVISKLLNHNDTQSTKFYIHLNTDVVRDAIQKFANEIAK
;
A
#
# COMPACT_ATOMS: atom_id res chain seq x y z
N MET A 1 0.07 11.25 -9.62
CA MET A 1 1.09 10.97 -8.58
C MET A 1 0.68 11.70 -7.32
N TRP A 2 0.96 11.15 -6.13
CA TRP A 2 0.80 11.85 -4.85
C TRP A 2 2.18 12.11 -4.25
N TYR A 3 2.49 13.37 -3.97
CA TYR A 3 3.75 13.77 -3.36
C TYR A 3 3.56 13.99 -1.85
N ILE A 4 4.39 13.32 -1.06
CA ILE A 4 4.49 13.47 0.38
C ILE A 4 5.82 14.18 0.65
N PRO A 5 5.80 15.47 1.04
CA PRO A 5 7.02 16.26 1.18
C PRO A 5 7.91 15.76 2.31
N GLU A 6 7.31 15.32 3.41
CA GLU A 6 8.01 14.81 4.57
C GLU A 6 7.28 13.57 5.10
N THR A 7 7.97 12.44 5.12
CA THR A 7 7.46 11.20 5.71
C THR A 7 7.96 11.04 7.15
N LYS A 8 7.49 10.00 7.85
CA LYS A 8 7.97 9.63 9.20
C LYS A 8 9.50 9.48 9.28
N ASN A 9 10.12 9.22 8.14
CA ASN A 9 11.55 8.95 8.02
C ASN A 9 12.37 10.21 7.71
N GLY A 10 11.75 11.39 7.63
CA GLY A 10 12.40 12.65 7.26
C GLY A 10 12.69 12.81 5.77
N GLU A 11 12.34 11.82 4.95
CA GLU A 11 12.51 11.85 3.49
C GLU A 11 11.18 12.08 2.79
N SER A 12 11.22 12.66 1.59
CA SER A 12 10.07 12.78 0.72
C SER A 12 9.74 11.45 0.02
N GLN A 13 8.46 11.24 -0.28
CA GLN A 13 8.01 10.08 -1.03
C GLN A 13 7.00 10.48 -2.09
N THR A 14 7.22 10.03 -3.33
CA THR A 14 6.20 10.11 -4.38
C THR A 14 5.53 8.75 -4.53
N VAL A 15 4.23 8.69 -4.27
CA VAL A 15 3.42 7.49 -4.38
C VAL A 15 2.67 7.52 -5.73
N PRO A 16 2.94 6.56 -6.64
CA PRO A 16 2.15 6.42 -7.86
C PRO A 16 0.74 5.96 -7.49
N LEU A 17 -0.26 6.72 -7.97
CA LEU A 17 -1.66 6.38 -7.77
C LEU A 17 -2.11 5.49 -8.93
N ILE A 18 -2.66 4.33 -8.61
CA ILE A 18 -3.24 3.44 -9.60
C ILE A 18 -4.55 4.03 -10.14
N ASN A 19 -4.89 3.72 -11.40
CA ASN A 19 -6.10 4.23 -12.06
C ASN A 19 -7.37 3.97 -11.23
N LEU A 20 -7.50 2.77 -10.65
CA LEU A 20 -8.62 2.43 -9.79
C LEU A 20 -8.78 3.40 -8.60
N LEU A 21 -7.69 3.80 -7.97
CA LEU A 21 -7.71 4.76 -6.87
C LEU A 21 -8.10 6.16 -7.36
N ILE A 22 -7.56 6.57 -8.51
CA ILE A 22 -7.92 7.85 -9.14
C ILE A 22 -9.41 7.92 -9.46
N GLU A 23 -9.97 6.86 -10.06
CA GLU A 23 -11.40 6.76 -10.37
C GLU A 23 -12.26 6.85 -9.12
N LYS A 24 -11.87 6.17 -8.04
CA LYS A 24 -12.59 6.24 -6.76
C LYS A 24 -12.50 7.61 -6.10
N LEU A 25 -11.36 8.27 -6.17
CA LEU A 25 -11.20 9.63 -5.66
C LEU A 25 -12.05 10.64 -6.46
N LYS A 26 -12.18 10.49 -7.78
CA LYS A 26 -13.05 11.33 -8.62
C LYS A 26 -14.54 11.17 -8.28
N GLN A 27 -14.95 9.99 -7.84
CA GLN A 27 -16.34 9.72 -7.41
C GLN A 27 -16.61 10.19 -5.98
N TYR A 28 -15.56 10.45 -5.21
CA TYR A 28 -15.71 10.94 -3.84
C TYR A 28 -16.25 12.37 -3.89
N PRO A 29 -17.23 12.74 -3.05
CA PRO A 29 -17.77 14.09 -3.00
C PRO A 29 -16.71 15.03 -2.42
N TYR A 30 -15.79 15.45 -3.29
CA TYR A 30 -14.76 16.41 -2.98
C TYR A 30 -15.40 17.79 -2.90
N SER A 31 -15.31 18.44 -1.74
CA SER A 31 -15.57 19.87 -1.64
C SER A 31 -14.26 20.61 -1.91
N SER A 32 -14.24 21.48 -2.91
CA SER A 32 -13.08 22.34 -3.21
C SER A 32 -12.75 23.31 -2.07
N GLU A 33 -13.62 23.44 -1.07
CA GLU A 33 -13.43 24.32 0.08
C GLU A 33 -12.58 23.68 1.18
N SER A 34 -12.30 22.36 1.10
CA SER A 34 -11.47 21.67 2.09
C SER A 34 -10.06 21.39 1.56
N GLU A 35 -9.06 21.74 2.37
CA GLU A 35 -7.66 21.35 2.14
C GLU A 35 -7.45 19.82 2.20
N TRP A 36 -8.37 19.09 2.84
CA TRP A 36 -8.23 17.67 3.13
C TRP A 36 -9.04 16.79 2.17
N VAL A 37 -8.42 15.70 1.69
CA VAL A 37 -9.10 14.69 0.86
C VAL A 37 -10.27 14.02 1.60
N PHE A 38 -10.15 13.86 2.92
CA PHE A 38 -11.19 13.29 3.79
C PHE A 38 -11.61 14.28 4.87
N PRO A 39 -12.52 15.22 4.55
CA PRO A 39 -13.01 16.21 5.51
C PRO A 39 -13.79 15.52 6.65
N GLY A 40 -13.64 16.05 7.86
CA GLY A 40 -14.29 15.53 9.06
C GLY A 40 -15.53 16.34 9.39
N GLN A 41 -16.66 15.69 9.69
CA GLN A 41 -17.91 16.39 10.01
C GLN A 41 -17.93 17.04 11.41
N ARG A 42 -17.02 16.67 12.34
CA ARG A 42 -16.96 17.21 13.72
C ARG A 42 -15.55 17.24 14.33
N ARG A 43 -15.30 18.36 15.06
CA ARG A 43 -14.27 18.69 16.10
C ARG A 43 -12.84 19.05 15.64
N ASN A 44 -12.37 20.22 16.11
CA ASN A 44 -11.06 20.91 16.13
C ASN A 44 -10.10 20.83 14.93
N SER A 45 -9.92 19.69 14.25
CA SER A 45 -8.95 19.54 13.15
C SER A 45 -9.55 19.69 11.76
N GLY A 46 -10.87 19.58 11.60
CA GLY A 46 -11.56 19.75 10.29
C GLY A 46 -11.41 18.57 9.32
N HIS A 47 -10.70 17.49 9.70
CA HIS A 47 -10.47 16.32 8.85
C HIS A 47 -10.49 15.00 9.62
N LEU A 48 -10.55 13.89 8.88
CA LEU A 48 -10.47 12.55 9.45
C LEU A 48 -9.08 12.32 10.08
N THR A 49 -9.06 12.10 11.40
CA THR A 49 -7.82 11.86 12.17
C THR A 49 -7.63 10.39 12.56
N SER A 50 -8.71 9.60 12.53
CA SER A 50 -8.65 8.17 12.82
C SER A 50 -9.68 7.40 12.03
N ILE A 51 -9.26 6.24 11.52
CA ILE A 51 -10.12 5.30 10.78
C ILE A 51 -10.50 4.07 11.61
N ASN A 52 -10.09 3.99 12.88
CA ASN A 52 -10.24 2.79 13.70
C ASN A 52 -11.71 2.34 13.87
N VAL A 53 -12.64 3.30 14.03
CA VAL A 53 -14.07 3.00 14.17
C VAL A 53 -14.64 2.46 12.85
N ALA A 54 -14.35 3.15 11.74
CA ALA A 54 -14.76 2.71 10.41
C ALA A 54 -14.18 1.32 10.07
N TRP A 55 -12.90 1.10 10.39
CA TRP A 55 -12.23 -0.18 10.20
C TRP A 55 -12.90 -1.32 10.96
N LYS A 56 -13.18 -1.14 12.26
CA LYS A 56 -13.89 -2.15 13.07
C LYS A 56 -15.27 -2.49 12.47
N ARG A 57 -16.00 -1.48 11.97
CA ARG A 57 -17.29 -1.68 11.31
C ARG A 57 -17.14 -2.49 10.03
N VAL A 58 -16.16 -2.17 9.19
CA VAL A 58 -15.88 -2.92 7.95
C VAL A 58 -15.53 -4.37 8.25
N CYS A 59 -14.61 -4.62 9.20
CA CYS A 59 -14.26 -5.99 9.60
C CYS A 59 -15.47 -6.77 10.13
N LYS A 60 -16.34 -6.14 10.93
CA LYS A 60 -17.57 -6.76 11.44
C LYS A 60 -18.52 -7.16 10.30
N ILE A 61 -18.75 -6.27 9.33
CA ILE A 61 -19.62 -6.53 8.17
C ILE A 61 -19.05 -7.65 7.31
N ALA A 62 -17.72 -7.67 7.11
CA ALA A 62 -17.03 -8.67 6.32
C ALA A 62 -16.82 -10.01 7.05
N GLY A 63 -17.22 -10.13 8.32
CA GLY A 63 -16.99 -11.35 9.12
C GLY A 63 -15.51 -11.62 9.46
N LEU A 64 -14.63 -10.62 9.32
CA LEU A 64 -13.19 -10.76 9.53
C LEU A 64 -12.84 -10.52 11.00
N LYS A 65 -12.17 -11.50 11.63
CA LYS A 65 -11.66 -11.42 13.00
C LYS A 65 -10.15 -11.20 13.00
N ASN A 66 -9.64 -10.52 14.03
CA ASN A 66 -8.21 -10.31 14.27
C ASN A 66 -7.43 -9.61 13.14
N LEU A 67 -8.09 -8.84 12.27
CA LEU A 67 -7.46 -8.09 11.20
C LEU A 67 -7.22 -6.62 11.59
N ARG A 68 -5.95 -6.20 11.59
CA ARG A 68 -5.54 -4.80 11.82
C ARG A 68 -5.41 -4.07 10.48
N ILE A 69 -5.57 -2.75 10.51
CA ILE A 69 -5.40 -1.93 9.29
C ILE A 69 -3.99 -2.07 8.70
N HIS A 70 -2.97 -2.22 9.54
CA HIS A 70 -1.59 -2.43 9.11
C HIS A 70 -1.39 -3.75 8.36
N ASP A 71 -2.26 -4.74 8.58
CA ASP A 71 -2.17 -6.01 7.86
C ASP A 71 -2.48 -5.83 6.38
N LEU A 72 -3.30 -4.85 5.97
CA LEU A 72 -3.52 -4.54 4.55
C LEU A 72 -2.21 -4.17 3.84
N ARG A 73 -1.39 -3.35 4.50
CA ARG A 73 -0.08 -2.96 3.99
C ARG A 73 0.87 -4.15 3.90
N ARG A 74 0.84 -5.03 4.92
CA ARG A 74 1.63 -6.26 4.91
C ARG A 74 1.20 -7.19 3.78
N THR A 75 -0.10 -7.33 3.54
CA THR A 75 -0.66 -8.12 2.43
C THR A 75 -0.16 -7.62 1.08
N VAL A 76 -0.13 -6.30 0.85
CA VAL A 76 0.43 -5.72 -0.38
C VAL A 76 1.90 -6.13 -0.57
N GLY A 77 2.72 -6.00 0.48
CA GLY A 77 4.13 -6.42 0.44
C GLY A 77 4.29 -7.91 0.10
N SER A 78 3.54 -8.79 0.79
CA SER A 78 3.58 -10.23 0.54
C SER A 78 3.12 -10.62 -0.86
N TRP A 79 2.06 -9.98 -1.38
CA TRP A 79 1.56 -10.26 -2.73
C TRP A 79 2.54 -9.81 -3.80
N MET A 80 3.12 -8.61 -3.66
CA MET A 80 4.14 -8.14 -4.60
C MET A 80 5.36 -9.05 -4.60
N ALA A 81 5.81 -9.52 -3.43
CA ALA A 81 6.89 -10.49 -3.34
C ALA A 81 6.52 -11.83 -4.02
N LYS A 82 5.29 -12.31 -3.81
CA LYS A 82 4.77 -13.50 -4.49
C LYS A 82 4.72 -13.34 -6.02
N PHE A 83 4.46 -12.14 -6.53
CA PHE A 83 4.51 -11.85 -7.97
C PHE A 83 5.92 -11.58 -8.51
N GLY A 84 6.96 -11.77 -7.69
CA GLY A 84 8.35 -11.58 -8.10
C GLY A 84 8.74 -10.11 -8.30
N ILE A 85 8.00 -9.16 -7.72
CA ILE A 85 8.37 -7.75 -7.79
C ILE A 85 9.66 -7.54 -6.98
N PRO A 86 10.66 -6.80 -7.51
CA PRO A 86 11.92 -6.60 -6.81
C PRO A 86 11.74 -5.96 -5.43
N ILE A 87 12.51 -6.44 -4.44
CA ILE A 87 12.45 -5.94 -3.06
C ILE A 87 12.64 -4.43 -2.98
N ALA A 88 13.51 -3.85 -3.81
CA ALA A 88 13.76 -2.41 -3.84
C ALA A 88 12.48 -1.63 -4.21
N VAL A 89 11.69 -2.14 -5.16
CA VAL A 89 10.42 -1.53 -5.57
C VAL A 89 9.39 -1.63 -4.44
N ILE A 90 9.28 -2.81 -3.81
CA ILE A 90 8.38 -3.02 -2.65
C ILE A 90 8.79 -2.09 -1.50
N SER A 91 10.09 -2.02 -1.18
CA SER A 91 10.64 -1.17 -0.11
C SER A 91 10.34 0.31 -0.36
N LYS A 92 10.48 0.77 -1.61
CA LYS A 92 10.19 2.16 -2.00
C LYS A 92 8.70 2.47 -1.93
N LEU A 93 7.82 1.56 -2.38
CA LEU A 93 6.37 1.72 -2.24
C LEU A 93 5.98 1.78 -0.76
N LEU A 94 6.55 0.89 0.04
CA LEU A 94 6.32 0.85 1.47
C LEU A 94 7.14 1.89 2.24
N ASN A 95 7.85 2.85 1.64
CA ASN A 95 8.61 3.84 2.44
C ASN A 95 9.47 3.24 3.57
N HIS A 96 10.10 2.10 3.31
CA HIS A 96 10.94 1.41 4.29
C HIS A 96 12.38 1.92 4.13
N ASN A 97 12.92 2.57 5.16
CA ASN A 97 14.32 3.02 5.20
C ASN A 97 15.31 1.85 5.28
N ASP A 98 14.89 0.76 5.92
CA ASP A 98 15.68 -0.47 6.01
C ASP A 98 15.00 -1.59 5.23
N THR A 99 15.69 -2.10 4.23
CA THR A 99 15.23 -3.23 3.40
C THR A 99 15.03 -4.51 4.21
N GLN A 100 15.65 -4.65 5.41
CA GLN A 100 15.42 -5.80 6.30
C GLN A 100 13.94 -5.94 6.67
N SER A 101 13.23 -4.82 6.88
CA SER A 101 11.80 -4.83 7.17
C SER A 101 10.96 -5.35 6.00
N THR A 102 11.46 -5.22 4.77
CA THR A 102 10.82 -5.74 3.55
C THR A 102 11.11 -7.22 3.34
N LYS A 103 12.23 -7.74 3.86
CA LYS A 103 12.57 -9.18 3.77
C LYS A 103 11.56 -10.09 4.47
N PHE A 104 10.81 -9.59 5.45
CA PHE A 104 9.70 -10.34 6.06
C PHE A 104 8.59 -10.71 5.08
N TYR A 105 8.49 -10.04 3.93
CA TYR A 105 7.56 -10.40 2.85
C TYR A 105 8.13 -11.46 1.90
N ILE A 106 9.45 -11.67 1.94
CA ILE A 106 10.19 -12.59 1.09
C ILE A 106 10.24 -13.95 1.80
N HIS A 107 9.08 -14.58 1.89
CA HIS A 107 9.06 -16.03 1.86
C HIS A 107 9.09 -16.38 0.38
N LEU A 108 10.29 -16.59 -0.18
CA LEU A 108 10.43 -17.07 -1.56
C LEU A 108 9.73 -18.42 -1.63
N ASN A 109 8.47 -18.40 -2.04
CA ASN A 109 7.79 -19.60 -2.47
C ASN A 109 8.62 -20.15 -3.65
N THR A 110 8.96 -21.44 -3.60
CA THR A 110 9.74 -22.13 -4.64
C THR A 110 9.18 -21.87 -6.04
N ASP A 111 7.88 -21.62 -6.15
CA ASP A 111 7.22 -21.22 -7.40
C ASP A 111 7.77 -19.91 -8.00
N VAL A 112 8.05 -18.90 -7.18
CA VAL A 112 8.60 -17.61 -7.65
C VAL A 112 10.01 -17.79 -8.20
N VAL A 113 10.81 -18.64 -7.55
CA VAL A 113 12.16 -18.99 -8.00
C VAL A 113 12.10 -19.76 -9.32
N ARG A 114 11.17 -20.72 -9.43
CA ARG A 114 10.93 -21.48 -10.66
C ARG A 114 10.55 -20.57 -11.83
N ASP A 115 9.60 -19.65 -11.62
CA ASP A 115 9.15 -18.72 -12.64
C ASP A 115 10.27 -17.78 -13.11
N ALA A 116 11.12 -17.31 -12.17
CA ALA A 116 12.26 -16.46 -12.50
C ALA A 116 13.30 -17.19 -13.37
N ILE A 117 13.64 -18.43 -13.00
CA ILE A 117 14.57 -19.27 -13.78
C ILE A 117 13.98 -19.59 -15.16
N GLN A 118 12.67 -19.90 -15.25
CA GLN A 118 12.02 -20.19 -16.52
C GLN A 118 12.02 -18.97 -17.46
N LYS A 119 11.74 -17.76 -16.94
CA LYS A 119 11.83 -16.53 -17.73
C LYS A 119 13.24 -16.29 -18.26
N PHE A 120 14.24 -16.48 -17.42
CA PHE A 120 15.65 -16.35 -17.82
C PHE A 120 16.04 -17.37 -18.90
N ALA A 121 15.66 -18.63 -18.73
CA ALA A 121 15.92 -19.68 -19.73
C ALA A 121 15.29 -19.34 -21.09
N ASN A 122 14.06 -18.81 -21.11
CA ASN A 122 13.37 -18.42 -22.33
C ASN A 122 14.06 -17.23 -23.05
N GLU A 123 14.68 -16.31 -22.33
CA GLU A 123 15.40 -15.18 -22.93
C GLU A 123 16.77 -15.58 -23.50
N ILE A 124 17.44 -16.57 -22.88
CA ILE A 124 18.73 -17.09 -23.39
C ILE A 124 18.54 -18.06 -24.56
N ALA A 125 17.41 -18.76 -24.60
CA ALA A 125 17.10 -19.70 -25.68
C ALA A 125 16.55 -19.04 -26.96
N LYS A 126 16.46 -17.71 -27.00
CA LYS A 126 16.21 -16.91 -28.22
C LYS A 126 17.52 -16.64 -28.95
#